data_AF-A0A2P2D164-F1
#
_entry.id   AF-A0A2P2D164-F1
#
_cell.length_a   1.000
_cell.length_b   1.000
_cell.length_c   1.000
_cell.angle_alpha   90.00
_cell.angle_beta   90.00
_cell.angle_gamma   90.00
#
_symmetry.space_group_name_H-M   'P 1'
#
loop_
_entity.id
_entity.type
_entity.pdbx_description
1 polymer ?
#
loop_
_entity_poly.entity_id
_entity_poly.type
_entity_poly.pdbx_seq_one_letter_code
_entity_poly.pdbx_strand_id
1 'polypeptide(L)'
;MRPFKILGVQQIAVGGDSKEKLKKFWVDTLGLQNIGSFRSEKENVDEDILQMGKGPYAVEVDIMEPVDPNKSPRVNDPKLNHIGLWVDDIHKAVEWLTAQGVRFTPGGIRKGAGGHEVTFIHPKGNEEFPLSAEGVLVELVQAPKEVIEALG
;
A
#
# COMPACT_ATOMS: atom_id res chain seq x y z
N MET A 1 -23.83 3.96 -10.69
CA MET A 1 -23.46 3.84 -9.27
C MET A 1 -22.13 3.08 -9.19
N ARG A 2 -21.25 3.40 -8.24
CA ARG A 2 -19.98 2.68 -8.05
C ARG A 2 -20.27 1.28 -7.47
N PRO A 3 -19.72 0.18 -8.04
CA PRO A 3 -20.06 -1.20 -7.62
C PRO A 3 -19.17 -1.75 -6.50
N PHE A 4 -18.42 -0.88 -5.81
CA PHE A 4 -17.50 -1.19 -4.73
C PHE A 4 -17.44 -0.01 -3.75
N LYS A 5 -16.90 -0.26 -2.55
CA LYS A 5 -16.67 0.73 -1.49
C LYS A 5 -15.20 0.76 -1.11
N ILE A 6 -14.67 1.97 -0.91
CA ILE A 6 -13.42 2.18 -0.19
C ILE A 6 -13.78 2.29 1.29
N LEU A 7 -13.20 1.41 2.12
CA LEU A 7 -13.62 1.22 3.51
C LEU A 7 -12.80 2.04 4.50
N GLY A 8 -11.53 2.29 4.17
CA GLY A 8 -10.60 3.00 5.05
C GLY A 8 -9.16 2.87 4.58
N VAL A 9 -8.24 3.46 5.35
CA VAL A 9 -6.80 3.29 5.14
C VAL A 9 -6.40 1.93 5.69
N GLN A 10 -5.65 1.17 4.90
CA GLN A 10 -5.05 -0.10 5.33
C GLN A 10 -3.62 0.14 5.84
N GLN A 11 -2.80 0.83 5.06
CA GLN A 11 -1.41 1.13 5.37
C GLN A 11 -0.96 2.49 4.86
N ILE A 12 0.07 3.04 5.51
CA ILE A 12 0.88 4.15 5.00
C ILE A 12 2.31 3.67 4.90
N ALA A 13 2.86 3.64 3.70
CA ALA A 13 4.21 3.16 3.46
C ALA A 13 5.22 4.31 3.47
N VAL A 14 6.23 4.20 4.32
CA VAL A 14 7.25 5.22 4.58
C VAL A 14 8.63 4.65 4.27
N GLY A 15 9.26 5.17 3.23
CA GLY A 15 10.59 4.77 2.81
C GLY A 15 11.71 5.64 3.39
N GLY A 16 12.85 5.03 3.67
CA GLY A 16 14.06 5.70 4.17
C GLY A 16 15.34 5.01 3.70
N ASP A 17 16.47 5.69 3.89
CA ASP A 17 17.78 5.13 3.50
C ASP A 17 18.33 4.18 4.59
N SER A 18 17.65 4.08 5.73
CA SER A 18 17.99 3.22 6.85
C SER A 18 16.73 2.88 7.64
N LYS A 19 16.32 1.61 7.61
CA LYS A 19 15.19 1.09 8.39
C LYS A 19 15.46 1.19 9.88
N GLU A 20 16.71 1.04 10.33
CA GLU A 20 17.08 1.25 11.74
C GLU A 20 16.83 2.69 12.23
N LYS A 21 17.07 3.71 11.39
CA LYS A 21 16.69 5.10 11.75
C LYS A 21 15.18 5.28 11.79
N LEU A 22 14.44 4.63 10.89
CA LEU A 22 12.97 4.64 10.92
C LEU A 22 12.46 3.97 12.21
N LYS A 23 12.95 2.78 12.56
CA LYS A 23 12.59 2.05 13.78
C LYS A 23 12.82 2.90 15.04
N LYS A 24 13.97 3.57 15.13
CA LYS A 24 14.25 4.47 16.26
C LYS A 24 13.16 5.53 16.46
N PHE A 25 12.61 6.08 15.37
CA PHE A 25 11.53 7.04 15.47
C PHE A 25 10.16 6.37 15.68
N TRP A 26 9.75 5.52 14.75
CA TRP A 26 8.40 4.97 14.72
C TRP A 26 8.12 3.96 15.84
N VAL A 27 9.11 3.13 16.18
CA VAL A 27 8.97 2.11 17.23
C VAL A 27 9.47 2.67 18.56
N ASP A 28 10.75 3.03 18.67
CA ASP A 28 11.33 3.37 19.99
C ASP A 28 10.81 4.70 20.55
N THR A 29 10.52 5.68 19.69
CA THR A 29 10.08 7.02 20.12
C THR A 29 8.56 7.15 20.16
N LEU A 30 7.85 6.69 19.12
CA LEU A 30 6.39 6.79 19.03
C LEU A 30 5.64 5.58 19.60
N GLY A 31 6.30 4.44 19.82
CA GLY A 31 5.73 3.27 20.46
C GLY A 31 4.85 2.40 19.56
N LEU A 32 4.97 2.49 18.23
CA LEU A 32 4.24 1.58 17.34
C LEU A 32 4.74 0.15 17.50
N GLN A 33 3.83 -0.81 17.45
CA GLN A 33 4.17 -2.22 17.56
C GLN A 33 4.60 -2.77 16.20
N ASN A 34 5.80 -3.35 16.12
CA ASN A 34 6.17 -4.19 14.98
C ASN A 34 5.40 -5.52 15.07
N ILE A 35 4.61 -5.82 14.04
CA ILE A 35 3.81 -7.03 13.93
C ILE A 35 4.32 -8.02 12.87
N GLY A 36 5.37 -7.64 12.14
CA GLY A 36 5.97 -8.47 11.11
C GLY A 36 7.08 -7.74 10.35
N SER A 37 7.81 -8.52 9.55
CA SER A 37 8.79 -8.00 8.60
C SER A 37 8.67 -8.77 7.30
N PHE A 38 8.97 -8.09 6.19
CA PHE A 38 8.98 -8.68 4.86
C PHE A 38 10.22 -8.22 4.11
N ARG A 39 10.81 -9.12 3.32
CA ARG A 39 11.98 -8.80 2.50
C ARG A 39 11.86 -9.45 1.14
N SER A 40 12.04 -8.66 0.08
CA SER A 40 12.02 -9.11 -1.30
C SER A 40 13.15 -8.48 -2.10
N GLU A 41 14.10 -9.33 -2.52
CA GLU A 41 15.18 -8.95 -3.44
C GLU A 41 14.62 -8.51 -4.80
N LYS A 42 13.51 -9.13 -5.25
CA LYS A 42 12.86 -8.84 -6.53
C LYS A 42 12.23 -7.45 -6.55
N GLU A 43 11.56 -7.08 -5.47
CA GLU A 43 10.89 -5.78 -5.33
C GLU A 43 11.82 -4.71 -4.71
N ASN A 44 13.09 -5.07 -4.47
CA ASN A 44 14.11 -4.23 -3.86
C ASN A 44 13.66 -3.57 -2.54
N VAL A 45 13.05 -4.35 -1.65
CA VAL A 45 12.46 -3.85 -0.40
C VAL A 45 12.80 -4.74 0.79
N ASP A 46 13.16 -4.10 1.90
CA ASP A 46 13.20 -4.68 3.24
C ASP A 46 12.35 -3.79 4.15
N GLU A 47 11.29 -4.35 4.73
CA GLU A 47 10.28 -3.61 5.46
C GLU A 47 9.93 -4.24 6.82
N ASP A 48 9.55 -3.37 7.75
CA ASP A 48 8.88 -3.75 8.99
C ASP A 48 7.44 -3.20 8.95
N ILE A 49 6.49 -4.06 9.27
CA ILE A 49 5.06 -3.75 9.32
C ILE A 49 4.73 -3.33 10.75
N LEU A 50 4.43 -2.05 10.93
CA LEU A 50 4.07 -1.50 12.22
C LEU A 50 2.56 -1.32 12.32
N GLN A 51 1.98 -1.45 13.51
CA GLN A 51 0.54 -1.33 13.70
C GLN A 51 0.15 -0.17 14.62
N MET A 52 -0.91 0.53 14.21
CA MET A 52 -1.65 1.50 15.02
C MET A 52 -3.12 1.09 15.09
N GLY A 53 -3.78 1.26 16.24
CA GLY A 53 -5.18 0.85 16.39
C GLY A 53 -5.35 -0.65 16.68
N LYS A 54 -6.56 -1.18 16.51
CA LYS A 54 -6.91 -2.56 16.89
C LYS A 54 -7.99 -3.14 15.99
N GLY A 55 -7.89 -4.46 15.73
CA GLY A 55 -8.91 -5.22 15.01
C GLY A 55 -9.18 -4.63 13.62
N PRO A 56 -10.46 -4.58 13.18
CA PRO A 56 -10.84 -4.03 11.86
C PRO A 56 -10.48 -2.56 11.63
N TYR A 57 -10.16 -1.82 12.70
CA TYR A 57 -9.79 -0.40 12.66
C TYR A 57 -8.28 -0.17 12.75
N ALA A 58 -7.48 -1.24 12.75
CA ALA A 58 -6.04 -1.12 12.72
C ALA A 58 -5.57 -0.57 11.37
N VAL A 59 -4.54 0.27 11.42
CA VAL A 59 -3.83 0.82 10.28
C VAL A 59 -2.36 0.47 10.41
N GLU A 60 -1.77 0.02 9.32
CA GLU A 60 -0.36 -0.32 9.25
C GLU A 60 0.48 0.92 8.87
N VAL A 61 1.71 0.95 9.36
CA VAL A 61 2.76 1.88 8.92
C VAL A 61 3.95 1.04 8.50
N ASP A 62 4.13 0.91 7.19
CA ASP A 62 5.17 0.05 6.62
C ASP A 62 6.44 0.86 6.43
N ILE A 63 7.42 0.63 7.29
CA ILE A 63 8.71 1.32 7.21
C ILE A 63 9.68 0.51 6.35
N MET A 64 10.15 1.13 5.27
CA MET A 64 10.88 0.42 4.21
C MET A 64 12.27 1.01 3.97
N GLU A 65 13.22 0.16 3.62
CA GLU A 65 14.48 0.55 2.98
C GLU A 65 14.73 -0.31 1.73
N PRO A 66 15.47 0.19 0.72
CA PRO A 66 15.85 -0.63 -0.41
C PRO A 66 16.89 -1.67 0.02
N VAL A 67 16.73 -2.90 -0.47
CA VAL A 67 17.74 -3.94 -0.28
C VAL A 67 19.08 -3.54 -0.89
N ASP A 68 19.04 -3.01 -2.11
CA ASP A 68 20.18 -2.43 -2.81
C ASP A 68 19.84 -0.97 -3.16
N PRO A 69 20.51 0.03 -2.55
CA PRO A 69 20.20 1.45 -2.78
C PRO A 69 20.49 1.92 -4.21
N ASN A 70 21.21 1.11 -5.01
CA ASN A 70 21.54 1.44 -6.39
C ASN A 70 20.55 0.84 -7.40
N LYS A 71 19.61 0.00 -6.96
CA LYS A 71 18.63 -0.65 -7.84
C LYS A 71 17.26 0.01 -7.80
N SER A 72 16.47 -0.29 -8.82
CA SER A 72 15.03 -0.02 -8.83
C SER A 72 14.27 -1.33 -8.53
N PRO A 73 13.09 -1.27 -7.91
CA PRO A 73 12.36 -0.08 -7.44
C PRO A 73 13.05 0.70 -6.30
N ARG A 74 12.78 2.01 -6.21
CA ARG A 74 13.28 2.88 -5.12
C ARG A 74 12.18 3.08 -4.08
N VAL A 75 12.06 2.17 -3.12
CA VAL A 75 11.02 2.25 -2.07
C VAL A 75 11.21 3.43 -1.12
N ASN A 76 12.40 4.02 -1.09
CA ASN A 76 12.76 5.19 -0.30
C ASN A 76 12.57 6.53 -1.01
N ASP A 77 12.04 6.57 -2.24
CA ASP A 77 11.79 7.80 -2.99
C ASP A 77 10.51 7.70 -3.84
N PRO A 78 9.45 8.46 -3.52
CA PRO A 78 9.35 9.43 -2.42
C PRO A 78 9.37 8.79 -1.03
N LYS A 79 9.64 9.60 0.01
CA LYS A 79 9.69 9.15 1.41
C LYS A 79 8.32 8.71 1.94
N LEU A 80 7.25 9.42 1.59
CA LEU A 80 5.89 8.87 1.67
C LEU A 80 5.65 8.11 0.37
N ASN A 81 5.87 6.80 0.40
CA ASN A 81 5.97 6.00 -0.81
C ASN A 81 4.59 5.78 -1.45
N HIS A 82 3.64 5.24 -0.67
CA HIS A 82 2.26 5.05 -1.08
C HIS A 82 1.32 5.03 0.12
N ILE A 83 0.03 5.17 -0.17
CA ILE A 83 -1.04 4.85 0.77
C ILE A 83 -1.77 3.62 0.25
N GLY A 84 -2.20 2.73 1.14
CA GLY A 84 -3.08 1.64 0.78
C GLY A 84 -4.46 1.79 1.39
N LEU A 85 -5.46 1.38 0.61
CA LEU A 85 -6.87 1.56 0.90
C LEU A 85 -7.57 0.20 0.87
N TRP A 86 -8.31 -0.08 1.93
CA TRP A 86 -9.22 -1.21 1.96
C TRP A 86 -10.34 -1.02 0.94
N VAL A 87 -10.56 -2.05 0.11
CA VAL A 87 -11.68 -2.14 -0.82
C VAL A 87 -12.47 -3.41 -0.57
N ASP A 88 -13.80 -3.33 -0.60
CA ASP A 88 -14.70 -4.46 -0.34
C ASP A 88 -14.67 -5.53 -1.46
N ASP A 89 -14.52 -5.13 -2.71
CA ASP A 89 -14.39 -6.00 -3.88
C ASP A 89 -13.39 -5.43 -4.89
N ILE A 90 -12.14 -5.90 -4.81
CA ILE A 90 -11.04 -5.42 -5.65
C ILE A 90 -11.26 -5.71 -7.14
N HIS A 91 -11.92 -6.82 -7.47
CA HIS A 91 -12.18 -7.19 -8.87
C HIS A 91 -13.17 -6.23 -9.52
N LYS A 92 -14.30 -5.95 -8.85
CA LYS A 92 -15.26 -4.94 -9.32
C LYS A 92 -14.65 -3.54 -9.34
N ALA A 93 -13.80 -3.23 -8.37
CA ALA A 93 -13.10 -1.95 -8.32
C ALA A 93 -12.19 -1.77 -9.54
N VAL A 94 -11.33 -2.74 -9.83
CA VAL A 94 -10.42 -2.68 -10.98
C VAL A 94 -11.18 -2.60 -12.29
N GLU A 95 -12.20 -3.43 -12.50
CA GLU A 95 -13.02 -3.40 -13.72
C GLU A 95 -13.64 -2.01 -13.92
N TRP A 96 -14.33 -1.51 -12.90
CA TRP A 96 -15.04 -0.24 -12.99
C TRP A 96 -14.09 0.95 -13.15
N LEU A 97 -12.99 1.01 -12.37
CA LEU A 97 -12.00 2.08 -12.43
C LEU A 97 -11.26 2.10 -13.78
N THR A 98 -10.92 0.92 -14.32
CA THR A 98 -10.32 0.81 -15.66
C THR A 98 -11.27 1.38 -16.70
N ALA A 99 -12.58 1.06 -16.64
CA ALA A 99 -13.58 1.62 -17.53
C ALA A 99 -13.78 3.15 -17.37
N GLN A 100 -13.38 3.73 -16.23
CA GLN A 100 -13.34 5.18 -16.04
C GLN A 100 -12.06 5.83 -16.57
N GLY A 101 -11.10 5.06 -17.07
CA GLY A 101 -9.81 5.57 -17.55
C GLY A 101 -8.75 5.74 -16.47
N VAL A 102 -8.87 5.04 -15.33
CA VAL A 102 -7.83 5.03 -14.28
C VAL A 102 -6.64 4.18 -14.73
N ARG A 103 -5.44 4.74 -14.61
CA ARG A 103 -4.20 4.02 -14.92
C ARG A 103 -3.74 3.20 -13.72
N PHE A 104 -3.64 1.89 -13.90
CA PHE A 104 -2.97 1.00 -12.96
C PHE A 104 -1.49 0.84 -13.29
N THR A 105 -0.67 0.50 -12.30
CA THR A 105 0.70 0.03 -12.55
C THR A 105 0.67 -1.34 -13.22
N PRO A 106 1.76 -1.76 -13.89
CA PRO A 106 1.91 -3.14 -14.32
C PRO A 106 1.78 -4.12 -13.14
N GLY A 107 1.34 -5.35 -13.42
CA GLY A 107 1.28 -6.46 -12.45
C GLY A 107 -0.13 -6.91 -12.09
N GLY A 108 -1.16 -6.08 -12.35
CA GLY A 108 -2.56 -6.44 -12.08
C GLY A 108 -2.83 -6.77 -10.61
N ILE A 109 -3.94 -7.47 -10.36
CA ILE A 109 -4.28 -8.01 -9.04
C ILE A 109 -3.34 -9.19 -8.73
N ARG A 110 -2.66 -9.12 -7.59
CA ARG A 110 -1.70 -10.13 -7.13
C ARG A 110 -1.66 -10.20 -5.61
N LYS A 111 -0.93 -11.16 -5.04
CA LYS A 111 -0.72 -11.22 -3.59
C LYS A 111 0.34 -10.23 -3.13
N GLY A 112 0.00 -9.39 -2.15
CA GLY A 112 0.89 -8.44 -1.47
C GLY A 112 1.60 -9.05 -0.26
N ALA A 113 2.43 -8.24 0.43
CA ALA A 113 3.24 -8.68 1.59
C ALA A 113 2.39 -9.23 2.75
N GLY A 114 1.24 -8.59 3.03
CA GLY A 114 0.27 -9.05 4.03
C GLY A 114 -0.61 -10.24 3.59
N GLY A 115 -0.38 -10.84 2.42
CA GLY A 115 -1.15 -11.98 1.91
C GLY A 115 -2.53 -11.64 1.31
N HIS A 116 -2.91 -10.36 1.33
CA HIS A 116 -4.10 -9.83 0.67
C HIS A 116 -3.90 -9.74 -0.84
N GLU A 117 -5.00 -9.70 -1.59
CA GLU A 117 -4.96 -9.31 -2.99
C GLU A 117 -4.80 -7.80 -3.11
N VAL A 118 -3.89 -7.37 -3.96
CA VAL A 118 -3.50 -5.97 -4.12
C VAL A 118 -3.33 -5.59 -5.58
N THR A 119 -3.55 -4.32 -5.88
CA THR A 119 -3.17 -3.68 -7.15
C THR A 119 -2.83 -2.22 -6.88
N PHE A 120 -2.06 -1.59 -7.77
CA PHE A 120 -1.63 -0.21 -7.57
C PHE A 120 -2.15 0.70 -8.69
N ILE A 121 -2.68 1.85 -8.30
CA ILE A 121 -3.02 2.96 -9.20
C ILE A 121 -1.75 3.76 -9.43
N HIS A 122 -1.39 3.97 -10.69
CA HIS A 122 -0.20 4.72 -11.07
C HIS A 122 -0.35 6.20 -10.65
N PRO A 123 0.70 6.85 -10.12
CA PRO A 123 0.62 8.24 -9.67
C PRO A 123 0.39 9.26 -10.81
N LYS A 124 0.51 8.84 -12.06
CA LYS A 124 0.35 9.69 -13.25
C LYS A 124 -0.48 8.99 -14.31
N GLY A 125 -1.42 9.68 -14.93
CA GLY A 125 -2.14 9.18 -16.10
C GLY A 125 -1.24 8.98 -17.33
N ASN A 126 -1.83 8.52 -18.43
CA ASN A 126 -1.26 8.52 -19.78
C ASN A 126 -2.37 8.76 -20.81
N GLU A 127 -2.05 8.68 -22.11
CA GLU A 127 -3.03 8.95 -23.18
C GLU A 127 -4.22 7.98 -23.17
N GLU A 128 -3.99 6.70 -22.86
CA GLU A 128 -5.02 5.66 -22.84
C GLU A 128 -5.86 5.70 -21.54
N PHE A 129 -5.20 5.94 -20.42
CA PHE A 129 -5.77 5.99 -19.07
C PHE A 129 -5.41 7.33 -18.42
N PRO A 130 -6.19 8.39 -18.69
CA PRO A 130 -5.84 9.75 -18.27
C PRO A 130 -5.99 9.98 -16.76
N LEU A 131 -6.80 9.19 -16.06
CA LEU A 131 -7.04 9.39 -14.63
C LEU A 131 -5.97 8.71 -13.78
N SER A 132 -5.57 9.39 -12.71
CA SER A 132 -4.60 8.90 -11.72
C SER A 132 -4.88 9.51 -10.35
N ALA A 133 -4.03 9.20 -9.37
CA ALA A 133 -4.09 9.82 -8.04
C ALA A 133 -3.18 11.06 -7.91
N GLU A 134 -3.00 11.80 -9.01
CA GLU A 134 -2.39 13.15 -9.02
C GLU A 134 -1.05 13.26 -8.27
N GLY A 135 -0.15 12.31 -8.52
CA GLY A 135 1.19 12.25 -7.93
C GLY A 135 1.35 11.28 -6.77
N VAL A 136 0.27 10.70 -6.25
CA VAL A 136 0.30 9.71 -5.16
C VAL A 136 0.21 8.30 -5.73
N LEU A 137 1.11 7.40 -5.31
CA LEU A 137 0.95 5.97 -5.55
C LEU A 137 -0.10 5.43 -4.56
N VAL A 138 -1.14 4.78 -5.08
CA VAL A 138 -2.23 4.23 -4.25
C VAL A 138 -2.30 2.73 -4.44
N GLU A 139 -2.28 1.99 -3.36
CA GLU A 139 -2.55 0.56 -3.33
C GLU A 139 -4.03 0.32 -2.98
N LEU A 140 -4.73 -0.51 -3.76
CA LEU A 140 -6.01 -1.06 -3.36
C LEU A 140 -5.77 -2.45 -2.80
N VAL A 141 -6.28 -2.69 -1.60
CA VAL A 141 -6.09 -3.94 -0.85
C VAL A 141 -7.46 -4.57 -0.60
N GLN A 142 -7.64 -5.82 -1.01
CA GLN A 142 -8.87 -6.56 -0.77
C GLN A 142 -9.07 -6.76 0.74
N ALA A 143 -10.11 -6.12 1.27
CA ALA A 143 -10.47 -6.21 2.67
C ALA A 143 -10.87 -7.64 3.05
N PRO A 144 -10.38 -8.16 4.19
CA PRO A 144 -10.90 -9.40 4.74
C PRO A 144 -12.32 -9.20 5.28
N LYS A 145 -13.02 -10.32 5.50
CA LYS A 145 -14.44 -10.32 5.87
C LYS A 145 -14.74 -9.46 7.09
N GLU A 146 -13.92 -9.53 8.13
CA GLU A 146 -14.07 -8.79 9.37
C GLU A 146 -13.92 -7.26 9.19
N VAL A 147 -13.13 -6.80 8.21
CA VAL A 147 -13.02 -5.38 7.86
C VAL A 147 -14.25 -4.93 7.08
N ILE A 148 -14.73 -5.75 6.14
CA ILE A 148 -15.97 -5.48 5.39
C ILE A 148 -17.17 -5.39 6.33
N GLU A 149 -17.30 -6.32 7.29
CA GLU A 149 -18.40 -6.32 8.25
C GLU A 149 -18.37 -5.11 9.20
N ALA A 150 -17.17 -4.61 9.54
CA ALA A 150 -17.02 -3.48 10.46
C ALA A 150 -17.15 -2.10 9.78
N LEU A 151 -16.68 -1.97 8.54
CA LEU A 151 -16.52 -0.68 7.85
C LEU A 151 -17.43 -0.50 6.61
N GLY A 152 -18.12 -1.57 6.19
CA GLY A 152 -18.92 -1.64 4.96
C GLY A 152 -20.32 -1.07 5.01
#